data_AF-A0A7Y2IV81-F1
#
_entry.id   AF-A0A7Y2IV81-F1
#
_cell.length_a   1.000
_cell.length_b   1.000
_cell.length_c   1.000
_cell.angle_alpha   90.00
_cell.angle_beta   90.00
_cell.angle_gamma   90.00
#
_symmetry.space_group_name_H-M   'P 1'
#
loop_
_entity.id
_entity.type
_entity.pdbx_description
1 polymer ?
#
loop_
_entity_poly.entity_id
_entity_poly.type
_entity_poly.pdbx_seq_one_letter_code
_entity_poly.pdbx_strand_id
1 'polypeptide(L)' 'IPGAVPIETFDMPRQAVLLFGQEGPGLSEEAIAATSSVVEITQYGSTRSINVGVASGIAMHSWMRRHANAI' A
#
# COMPACT_ATOMS: atom_id res chain seq x y z
N ILE A 1 7.59 7.01 3.26
CA ILE A 1 6.96 8.34 3.04
C ILE A 1 6.53 8.86 4.42
N PRO A 2 6.77 10.13 4.79
CA PRO A 2 6.34 10.64 6.11
C PRO A 2 4.84 10.40 6.34
N GLY A 3 4.48 9.84 7.49
CA GLY A 3 3.09 9.53 7.83
C GLY A 3 2.53 8.26 7.19
N ALA A 4 3.35 7.48 6.47
CA ALA A 4 2.94 6.16 6.01
C ALA A 4 2.70 5.23 7.22
N VAL A 5 1.64 4.43 7.15
CA VAL A 5 1.28 3.46 8.20
C VAL A 5 1.56 2.03 7.74
N PRO A 6 2.03 1.14 8.64
CA PRO A 6 2.26 -0.26 8.30
C PRO A 6 0.98 -0.95 7.82
N ILE A 7 1.05 -1.57 6.65
CA ILE A 7 -0.08 -2.24 6.01
C ILE A 7 -0.64 -3.38 6.87
N GLU A 8 0.20 -4.01 7.70
CA GLU A 8 -0.16 -5.10 8.59
C GLU A 8 -1.16 -4.66 9.67
N THR A 9 -1.20 -3.36 9.98
CA THR A 9 -2.06 -2.77 11.01
C THR A 9 -3.12 -1.82 10.46
N PHE A 10 -3.05 -1.50 9.18
CA PHE A 10 -3.94 -0.53 8.57
C PHE A 10 -5.37 -1.07 8.44
N ASP A 11 -6.35 -0.31 8.92
CA ASP A 11 -7.76 -0.63 8.75
C ASP A 11 -8.22 -0.28 7.33
N MET A 12 -7.96 -1.20 6.39
CA MET A 12 -8.35 -1.00 5.00
C MET A 12 -9.86 -0.84 4.85
N PRO A 13 -10.34 0.27 4.24
CA PRO A 13 -11.75 0.43 3.90
C PRO A 13 -12.22 -0.65 2.92
N ARG A 14 -13.49 -1.06 3.02
CA ARG A 14 -14.09 -2.00 2.06
C ARG A 14 -14.13 -1.42 0.65
N GLN A 15 -14.42 -0.13 0.52
CA GLN A 15 -14.40 0.60 -0.75
C GLN A 15 -13.10 1.40 -0.82
N ALA A 16 -12.09 0.83 -1.47
CA ALA A 16 -10.78 1.46 -1.59
C ALA A 16 -10.30 1.43 -3.05
N VAL A 17 -9.61 2.50 -3.44
CA VAL A 17 -8.76 2.53 -4.63
C VAL A 17 -7.33 2.39 -4.15
N LEU A 18 -6.64 1.34 -4.60
CA LEU A 18 -5.22 1.13 -4.30
C LEU A 18 -4.39 1.79 -5.39
N LEU A 19 -3.60 2.79 -5.02
CA LEU A 19 -2.74 3.54 -5.94
C LEU A 19 -1.28 3.14 -5.74
N PHE A 20 -0.60 2.83 -6.85
CA PHE A 20 0.80 2.39 -6.84
C PHE A 20 1.66 3.30 -7.70
N GLY A 21 2.86 3.58 -7.22
CA GLY A 21 3.83 4.40 -7.92
C GLY A 21 4.57 3.64 -9.02
N GLN A 22 5.25 4.37 -9.90
CA GLN A 22 6.14 3.78 -10.90
C GLN A 22 7.45 3.30 -10.26
N GLU A 23 8.07 2.29 -10.87
CA GLU A 23 9.39 1.82 -10.46
C GLU A 23 10.44 2.93 -10.67
N GLY A 24 11.15 3.31 -9.60
CA GLY A 24 12.07 4.46 -9.59
C GLY A 24 11.47 5.65 -8.84
N PRO A 25 10.71 6.56 -9.50
CA PRO A 25 10.23 7.78 -8.88
C PRO A 25 9.13 7.54 -7.83
N GLY A 26 8.46 6.37 -7.85
CA GLY A 26 7.40 6.06 -6.91
C GLY A 26 6.10 6.82 -7.22
N LEU A 27 5.39 7.21 -6.16
CA LEU A 27 4.18 8.02 -6.26
C LEU A 27 4.55 9.49 -6.41
N SER A 28 3.82 10.23 -7.27
CA SER A 28 3.97 11.67 -7.34
C SER A 28 3.42 12.36 -6.09
N GLU A 29 3.83 13.60 -5.85
CA GLU A 29 3.32 14.38 -4.71
C GLU A 29 1.82 14.63 -4.83
N GLU A 30 1.31 14.85 -6.04
CA GLU A 30 -0.12 15.02 -6.31
C GLU A 30 -0.90 13.73 -6.05
N ALA A 31 -0.34 12.58 -6.41
CA ALA A 31 -0.91 11.27 -6.13
C ALA A 31 -1.02 11.03 -4.62
N ILE A 32 0.03 11.36 -3.86
CA ILE A 32 0.03 11.27 -2.39
C ILE A 32 -1.03 12.22 -1.80
N ALA A 33 -1.08 13.47 -2.25
CA ALA A 33 -2.03 14.46 -1.76
C ALA A 33 -3.51 14.10 -2.03
N ALA A 34 -3.78 13.33 -3.09
CA ALA A 34 -5.11 12.85 -3.44
C ALA A 34 -5.56 11.63 -2.63
N THR A 35 -4.65 10.96 -1.89
CA THR A 35 -4.98 9.75 -1.12
C THR A 35 -5.43 10.10 0.30
N SER A 36 -6.40 9.35 0.83
CA SER A 36 -6.83 9.48 2.22
C SER A 36 -5.82 8.92 3.22
N SER A 37 -4.93 8.02 2.78
CA SER A 37 -3.90 7.40 3.60
C SER A 37 -2.78 6.85 2.72
N VAL A 38 -1.55 6.92 3.21
CA VAL A 38 -0.39 6.26 2.61
C VAL A 38 -0.03 5.07 3.48
N VAL A 39 0.15 3.91 2.86
CA VAL A 39 0.54 2.68 3.56
C VAL A 39 1.87 2.16 3.04
N GLU A 40 2.60 1.45 3.90
CA GLU A 40 3.85 0.80 3.53
C GLU A 40 3.88 -0.65 3.99
N ILE A 41 4.60 -1.49 3.25
CA ILE A 41 4.90 -2.86 3.67
C ILE A 41 6.14 -2.78 4.54
N THR A 42 6.05 -3.29 5.77
CA THR A 42 7.18 -3.25 6.69
C THR A 42 8.33 -4.11 6.14
N GLN A 43 9.52 -3.52 5.98
CA GLN A 43 10.71 -4.22 5.51
C GLN A 43 11.76 -4.28 6.61
N TYR A 44 12.26 -5.48 6.91
CA TYR A 44 13.33 -5.69 7.89
C TYR A 44 14.66 -5.94 7.18
N GLY A 45 15.70 -5.17 7.54
CA GLY A 45 17.07 -5.39 7.05
C GLY A 45 17.35 -5.00 5.59
N SER A 46 16.37 -4.46 4.86
CA SER A 46 16.55 -3.94 3.50
C SER A 46 16.29 -2.43 3.46
N THR A 47 17.13 -1.70 2.73
CA THR A 47 16.89 -0.29 2.36
C THR A 47 16.36 -0.15 0.93
N ARG A 48 16.24 -1.25 0.19
CA ARG A 48 15.70 -1.26 -1.17
C ARG A 48 14.19 -1.43 -1.13
N SER A 49 13.51 -0.79 -2.07
CA SER A 49 12.09 -1.04 -2.31
C SER A 49 11.89 -2.45 -2.86
N ILE A 50 10.75 -3.05 -2.53
CA ILE A 50 10.27 -4.26 -3.18
C ILE A 50 9.73 -3.92 -4.58
N ASN A 51 9.71 -4.91 -5.46
CA ASN A 51 9.07 -4.80 -6.77
C ASN A 51 7.61 -4.34 -6.63
N VAL A 52 7.17 -3.41 -7.50
CA VAL A 52 5.82 -2.83 -7.43
C VAL A 52 4.73 -3.89 -7.62
N GLY A 53 4.91 -4.87 -8.50
CA GLY A 53 3.95 -5.95 -8.70
C GLY A 53 3.78 -6.81 -7.45
N VAL A 54 4.88 -7.10 -6.75
CA VAL A 54 4.84 -7.82 -5.48
C VAL A 54 4.16 -6.97 -4.40
N ALA A 55 4.46 -5.68 -4.31
CA ALA A 55 3.79 -4.77 -3.38
C ALA A 55 2.28 -4.72 -3.63
N SER A 56 1.86 -4.62 -4.90
CA SER A 56 0.45 -4.61 -5.27
C SER A 56 -0.26 -5.90 -4.91
N GLY A 57 0.39 -7.05 -5.11
CA GLY A 57 -0.14 -8.36 -4.70
C GLY A 57 -0.33 -8.47 -3.19
N ILE A 58 0.65 -8.01 -2.40
CA ILE A 58 0.55 -7.99 -0.94
C ILE A 58 -0.59 -7.07 -0.50
N ALA A 59 -0.69 -5.86 -1.07
CA ALA A 59 -1.75 -4.92 -0.72
C ALA A 59 -3.16 -5.47 -1.04
N MET A 60 -3.32 -6.08 -2.21
CA MET A 60 -4.56 -6.75 -2.59
C MET A 60 -4.87 -7.91 -1.64
N HIS A 61 -3.87 -8.71 -1.26
CA HIS A 61 -4.07 -9.81 -0.31
C HIS A 61 -4.46 -9.31 1.08
N SER A 62 -3.86 -8.23 1.58
CA SER A 62 -4.23 -7.59 2.84
C SER A 62 -5.68 -7.12 2.85
N TRP A 63 -6.14 -6.52 1.75
CA TRP A 63 -7.56 -6.16 1.60
C TRP A 63 -8.46 -7.41 1.60
N MET A 64 -8.10 -8.43 0.83
CA MET A 64 -8.85 -9.69 0.75
C MET A 64 -8.95 -10.39 2.11
N ARG A 65 -7.86 -10.46 2.88
CA ARG A 65 -7.85 -11.07 4.22
C ARG A 65 -8.89 -10.46 5.16
N ARG A 66 -9.22 -9.18 4.97
CA ARG A 66 -10.21 -8.46 5.77
C ARG A 66 -11.63 -8.60 5.20
N HIS A 67 -11.78 -8.58 3.88
CA HIS A 67 -13.09 -8.37 3.23
C HIS A 67 -13.60 -9.54 2.39
N ALA A 68 -12.76 -10.51 2.00
CA ALA A 68 -13.14 -11.56 1.04
C ALA A 68 -14.20 -12.54 1.58
N ASN A 69 -14.30 -12.72 2.90
CA ASN A 69 -15.36 -13.54 3.50
C ASN A 69 -16.71 -12.82 3.60
N ALA A 70 -16.79 -11.55 3.18
CA ALA A 70 -17.99 -10.73 3.18
C ALA A 70 -18.51 -10.43 1.75
N ILE A 71 -18.13 -11.28 0.78
CA ILE A 71 -18.60 -11.27 -0.61
C ILE A 71 -19.33 -12.59 -0.88
#